data_AF-M0NGE8-F1
#
_entry.id   AF-M0NGE8-F1
#
_cell.length_a   1.000
_cell.length_b   1.000
_cell.length_c   1.000
_cell.angle_alpha   90.00
_cell.angle_beta   90.00
_cell.angle_gamma   90.00
#
_symmetry.space_group_name_H-M   'P 1'
#
loop_
_entity.id
_entity.type
_entity.pdbx_description
1 polymer ?
#
loop_
_entity_poly.entity_id
_entity_poly.type
_entity_poly.pdbx_seq_one_letter_code
_entity_poly.pdbx_strand_id
1 'polypeptide(L)' 'MASSVDSSTKPDDDVRQLYKRYQSATTEEERHEIALEMGRLDAERHADIYAALETE' A
#
# COMPACT_ATOMS: atom_id res chain seq x y z
N MET A 1 -21.04 -10.51 -14.99
CA MET A 1 -20.66 -10.24 -13.59
C MET A 1 -19.66 -9.10 -13.63
N ALA A 2 -20.11 -7.87 -13.39
CA ALA A 2 -19.24 -6.71 -13.38
C ALA A 2 -18.57 -6.64 -12.01
N SER A 3 -17.28 -6.98 -11.96
CA SER A 3 -16.42 -6.69 -10.82
C SER A 3 -16.17 -5.19 -10.82
N SER A 4 -17.11 -4.44 -10.26
CA SER A 4 -16.83 -3.09 -9.78
C SER A 4 -15.79 -3.24 -8.68
N VAL A 5 -14.52 -3.02 -9.01
CA VAL A 5 -13.53 -2.64 -8.01
C VAL A 5 -14.07 -1.35 -7.43
N ASP A 6 -14.65 -1.48 -6.24
CA ASP A 6 -15.06 -0.37 -5.42
C ASP A 6 -13.78 0.40 -5.13
N SER A 7 -13.60 1.52 -5.83
CA SER A 7 -12.44 2.42 -5.74
C SER A 7 -12.38 3.18 -4.41
N SER A 8 -12.98 2.60 -3.36
CA SER A 8 -12.95 3.02 -1.97
C SER A 8 -12.31 1.92 -1.10
N THR A 9 -11.44 1.09 -1.70
CA THR A 9 -10.56 0.22 -0.93
C THR A 9 -9.69 1.16 -0.10
N LYS A 10 -9.91 1.19 1.22
CA LYS A 10 -9.15 2.06 2.12
C LYS A 10 -7.67 1.71 1.90
N PRO A 11 -6.74 2.67 1.95
CA PRO A 11 -5.30 2.37 1.81
C PRO A 11 -4.83 1.26 2.78
N ASP A 12 -5.53 1.10 3.91
CA ASP A 12 -5.32 0.00 4.86
C ASP A 12 -5.60 -1.42 4.29
N ASP A 13 -6.54 -1.58 3.37
CA ASP A 13 -6.87 -2.86 2.73
C ASP A 13 -5.83 -3.24 1.66
N ASP A 14 -5.26 -2.25 0.96
CA ASP A 14 -4.17 -2.44 -0.01
C ASP A 14 -2.88 -2.88 0.70
N VAL A 15 -2.52 -2.23 1.81
CA VAL A 15 -1.35 -2.63 2.62
C VAL A 15 -1.54 -4.03 3.22
N ARG A 16 -2.75 -4.37 3.68
CA ARG A 16 -3.05 -5.73 4.18
C ARG A 16 -2.89 -6.79 3.10
N GLN A 17 -3.24 -6.50 1.86
CA GLN A 17 -3.06 -7.44 0.75
C GLN A 17 -1.59 -7.61 0.38
N LEU A 18 -0.82 -6.52 0.35
CA LEU A 18 0.63 -6.57 0.14
C LEU A 18 1.33 -7.37 1.24
N TYR A 19 0.93 -7.19 2.50
CA TYR A 19 1.51 -7.95 3.60
C TYR A 19 1.25 -9.46 3.51
N LYS A 20 0.06 -9.86 3.04
CA LYS A 20 -0.25 -11.28 2.77
C LYS A 20 0.59 -11.84 1.63
N ARG A 21 0.79 -11.05 0.57
CA ARG A 21 1.64 -11.41 -0.57
C ARG A 21 3.10 -11.55 -0.12
N TYR A 22 3.59 -10.63 0.71
CA TYR A 22 4.94 -10.67 1.29
C TYR A 22 5.17 -11.93 2.12
N GLN A 23 4.21 -12.32 2.96
CA GLN A 23 4.30 -13.57 3.74
C GLN A 23 4.28 -14.83 2.88
N SER A 24 3.64 -14.76 1.71
CA SER A 24 3.51 -15.89 0.79
C SER A 24 4.64 -15.94 -0.24
N ALA A 25 5.48 -14.90 -0.30
CA ALA A 25 6.60 -14.79 -1.23
C ALA A 25 7.69 -15.82 -0.88
N THR A 26 8.11 -16.55 -1.91
CA THR A 26 9.06 -17.67 -1.74
C THR A 26 10.50 -17.24 -2.00
N THR A 27 10.68 -16.16 -2.77
CA THR A 27 11.99 -15.60 -3.11
C THR A 27 12.24 -14.28 -2.41
N GLU A 28 13.52 -13.92 -2.28
CA GLU A 28 13.91 -12.62 -1.74
C GLU A 28 13.58 -11.47 -2.70
N GLU A 29 13.67 -11.70 -4.00
CA GLU A 29 13.29 -10.72 -5.02
C GLU A 29 11.79 -10.38 -4.93
N GLU A 30 10.92 -11.38 -4.79
CA GLU A 30 9.48 -11.15 -4.58
C GLU A 30 9.23 -10.36 -3.29
N ARG A 31 9.90 -10.71 -2.19
CA ARG A 31 9.79 -9.96 -0.92
C ARG A 31 10.27 -8.52 -1.07
N HIS A 32 11.35 -8.30 -1.79
CA HIS A 32 11.93 -6.99 -2.03
C HIS A 32 10.98 -6.09 -2.83
N GLU A 33 10.41 -6.59 -3.91
CA GLU A 33 9.43 -5.85 -4.73
C GLU A 33 8.21 -5.44 -3.91
N ILE A 34 7.68 -6.36 -3.09
CA ILE A 34 6.51 -6.09 -2.25
C ILE A 34 6.83 -5.07 -1.15
N ALA A 35 8.04 -5.12 -0.57
CA ALA A 35 8.48 -4.14 0.42
C ALA A 35 8.60 -2.73 -0.17
N LEU A 36 9.06 -2.59 -1.41
CA LEU A 36 9.11 -1.30 -2.12
C LEU A 36 7.70 -0.74 -2.35
N GLU A 37 6.75 -1.59 -2.74
CA GLU A 37 5.36 -1.19 -2.97
C GLU A 37 4.69 -0.72 -1.66
N MET A 38 4.91 -1.45 -0.55
CA MET A 38 4.45 -1.03 0.79
C MET A 38 5.06 0.32 1.20
N GLY A 39 6.35 0.53 0.96
CA GLY A 39 7.03 1.79 1.28
C GLY A 39 6.51 2.99 0.47
N ARG A 40 6.12 2.77 -0.80
CA ARG A 40 5.55 3.84 -1.63
C ARG A 40 4.18 4.29 -1.11
N LEU A 41 3.32 3.34 -0.75
CA LEU A 41 1.99 3.66 -0.17
C LEU A 41 2.12 4.39 1.17
N ASP A 42 3.06 3.97 2.01
CA ASP A 42 3.32 4.65 3.29
C ASP A 42 3.87 6.07 3.07
N ALA A 43 4.74 6.27 2.08
CA ALA A 43 5.24 7.59 1.72
C ALA A 43 4.15 8.52 1.17
N GLU A 44 3.25 8.03 0.32
CA GLU A 44 2.09 8.80 -0.18
C GLU A 44 1.18 9.20 0.99
N ARG A 45 0.87 8.26 1.90
CA ARG A 45 0.07 8.55 3.10
C ARG A 45 0.74 9.57 4.02
N HIS A 46 2.06 9.49 4.19
CA HIS A 46 2.81 10.47 4.96
C HIS A 46 2.88 11.83 4.26
N ALA A 47 2.96 11.89 2.93
CA ALA A 47 2.92 13.14 2.18
C ALA A 47 1.58 13.88 2.39
N ASP A 48 0.46 13.17 2.39
CA ASP A 48 -0.86 13.76 2.69
C ASP A 48 -0.93 14.31 4.12
N ILE A 49 -0.29 13.63 5.09
CA ILE A 49 -0.22 14.09 6.48
C ILE A 49 0.65 15.36 6.58
N TYR A 50 1.82 15.39 5.94
CA TYR A 50 2.67 16.58 5.95
C TYR A 50 2.02 17.76 5.21
N ALA A 51 1.36 17.52 4.08
CA ALA A 51 0.63 18.55 3.35
C ALA A 51 -0.52 19.14 4.20
N ALA A 52 -1.20 18.31 5.00
CA ALA A 52 -2.22 18.77 5.93
C ALA A 52 -1.65 19.59 7.11
N LEU A 53 -0.41 19.30 7.53
CA LEU A 53 0.29 20.00 8.61
C LEU A 53 0.94 21.32 8.16
N GLU A 54 1.31 21.47 6.89
CA GLU A 54 1.93 22.69 6.34
C GLU A 54 0.93 23.85 6.13
N THR A 55 -0.36 23.58 6.32
CA THR A 55 -1.48 24.55 6.21
C THR A 55 -1.98 25.14 7.54
N GLU A 56 -1.23 25.01 8.64
CA GLU A 56 -1.49 25.73 9.92
C GLU A 56 -0.67 27.02 10.08
#